data_AF-A0A8T4FFD1-F1
#
_entry.id   AF-A0A8T4FFD1-F1
#
_cell.length_a   1.000
_cell.length_b   1.000
_cell.length_c   1.000
_cell.angle_alpha   90.00
_cell.angle_beta   90.00
_cell.angle_gamma   90.00
#
_symmetry.space_group_name_H-M   'P 1'
#
loop_
_entity.id
_entity.type
_entity.pdbx_description
1 polymer ?
#
loop_
_entity_poly.entity_id
_entity_poly.type
_entity_poly.pdbx_seq_one_letter_code
_entity_poly.pdbx_strand_id
1 'polypeptide(L)'
;MIITLIKAVISVDAGWAVGAADRGIGDVDKDLLTDDQGRPWIPATSLAGSLRAHLAEHGIDEDLMGSRSAAPELLASKLWLLGTQIPEPVTTEVVAATAIDPQRKAATPKSLRHARIVDEPAHVELYMMHEGNVSDDHLQLLAGWRPAIGGNRTTGGGQARLQQLAYRHYDLNRDDDLRDWLTLGGPDRFTGLTDVVVPEAQDHTIIEVRFAIVDGLHIGSGFSDLTTKAALTRTRKKAPIVPGSSWKGLFRARTGYILRTVGMEACTDQQGCRQCPLCTLFGSAANRGKLAFHDSVITDPDIRQRTHVAIDRITGGARDQLLFAQNVLLRGQLKLKITALAAVEEWERNLLWHVIRDLDDELIGVGAGTQRGQGTLRVTSALTAPQPVAAP
;
A
#
# COMPACT_ATOMS: atom_id res chain seq x y z
N MET A 1 -8.86 37.27 -19.46
CA MET A 1 -8.68 36.50 -18.20
C MET A 1 -7.93 35.23 -18.56
N ILE A 2 -6.88 34.87 -17.82
CA ILE A 2 -6.11 33.65 -18.12
C ILE A 2 -6.59 32.50 -17.23
N ILE A 3 -6.78 31.33 -17.81
CA ILE A 3 -7.08 30.08 -17.10
C ILE A 3 -6.04 29.05 -17.54
N THR A 4 -5.46 28.32 -16.61
CA THR A 4 -4.53 27.22 -16.93
C THR A 4 -5.20 25.89 -16.65
N LEU A 5 -5.36 25.05 -17.68
CA LEU A 5 -5.78 23.66 -17.51
C LEU A 5 -4.56 22.77 -17.35
N ILE A 6 -4.62 21.82 -16.44
CA ILE A 6 -3.54 20.87 -16.16
C ILE A 6 -4.11 19.46 -16.11
N LYS A 7 -3.52 18.54 -16.88
CA LYS A 7 -3.83 17.11 -16.86
C LYS A 7 -2.65 16.36 -16.25
N ALA A 8 -2.93 15.54 -15.25
CA ALA A 8 -1.96 14.62 -14.66
C ALA A 8 -2.37 13.17 -14.95
N VAL A 9 -1.46 12.35 -15.45
CA VAL A 9 -1.65 10.91 -15.61
C VAL A 9 -0.90 10.19 -14.50
N ILE A 10 -1.62 9.43 -13.70
CA ILE A 10 -1.12 8.78 -12.49
C ILE A 10 -1.25 7.27 -12.67
N SER A 11 -0.14 6.54 -12.64
CA SER A 11 -0.19 5.07 -12.51
C SER A 11 -0.37 4.68 -11.06
N VAL A 12 -1.23 3.70 -10.80
CA VAL A 12 -1.50 3.13 -9.47
C VAL A 12 -1.18 1.64 -9.52
N ASP A 13 -0.38 1.16 -8.59
CA ASP A 13 -0.05 -0.25 -8.47
C ASP A 13 -1.27 -1.03 -7.95
N ALA A 14 -1.41 -2.29 -8.35
CA ALA A 14 -2.53 -3.16 -7.96
C ALA A 14 -2.71 -3.30 -6.44
N GLY A 15 -3.94 -3.59 -6.00
CA GLY A 15 -4.30 -3.75 -4.59
C GLY A 15 -4.70 -2.44 -3.90
N TRP A 16 -5.00 -1.40 -4.67
CA TRP A 16 -5.51 -0.13 -4.16
C TRP A 16 -7.01 -0.19 -3.87
N ALA A 17 -7.47 0.68 -2.97
CA ALA A 17 -8.87 0.83 -2.63
C ALA A 17 -9.15 2.22 -2.06
N VAL A 18 -10.16 2.88 -2.62
CA VAL A 18 -10.78 4.08 -2.04
C VAL A 18 -12.12 3.65 -1.45
N GLY A 19 -12.25 3.78 -0.12
CA GLY A 19 -13.42 3.28 0.60
C GLY A 19 -14.67 4.10 0.29
N ALA A 20 -15.78 3.41 0.05
CA ALA A 20 -17.11 4.00 0.14
C ALA A 20 -17.54 4.15 1.61
N ALA A 21 -18.50 5.04 1.88
CA ALA A 21 -19.26 4.95 3.12
C ALA A 21 -19.93 3.57 3.19
N ASP A 22 -19.92 2.95 4.38
CA ASP A 22 -20.48 1.61 4.58
C ASP A 22 -21.93 1.58 4.09
N ARG A 23 -22.19 0.78 3.06
CA ARG A 23 -23.52 0.62 2.48
C ARG A 23 -24.31 -0.49 3.18
N GLY A 24 -23.67 -1.31 4.03
CA GLY A 24 -24.30 -2.46 4.69
C GLY A 24 -24.77 -3.55 3.71
N ILE A 25 -24.25 -3.56 2.48
CA ILE A 25 -24.65 -4.50 1.42
C ILE A 25 -23.61 -5.63 1.32
N GLY A 26 -23.96 -6.82 1.82
CA GLY A 26 -23.18 -8.06 1.67
C GLY A 26 -22.13 -8.32 2.77
N ASP A 27 -21.37 -9.41 2.61
CA ASP A 27 -20.32 -9.86 3.56
C ASP A 27 -19.01 -9.06 3.47
N VAL A 28 -19.02 -7.83 2.93
CA VAL A 28 -17.84 -6.99 2.71
C VAL A 28 -17.83 -5.82 3.70
N ASP A 29 -16.90 -5.83 4.67
CA ASP A 29 -16.75 -4.76 5.67
C ASP A 29 -16.30 -3.41 5.06
N LYS A 30 -15.54 -3.44 3.97
CA LYS A 30 -15.00 -2.24 3.30
C LYS A 30 -15.11 -2.35 1.80
N ASP A 31 -16.08 -1.64 1.22
CA ASP A 31 -16.30 -1.65 -0.22
C ASP A 31 -15.61 -0.48 -0.94
N LEU A 32 -15.51 -0.60 -2.28
CA LEU A 32 -14.94 0.43 -3.14
C LEU A 32 -15.96 1.53 -3.43
N LEU A 33 -15.46 2.77 -3.52
CA LEU A 33 -16.21 3.84 -4.14
C LEU A 33 -16.34 3.56 -5.64
N THR A 34 -17.56 3.73 -6.17
CA THR A 34 -17.88 3.52 -7.58
C THR A 34 -18.45 4.79 -8.21
N ASP A 35 -18.29 4.91 -9.53
CA ASP A 35 -19.03 5.88 -10.34
C ASP A 35 -20.52 5.46 -10.50
N ASP A 36 -21.26 6.23 -11.29
CA ASP A 36 -22.66 5.98 -11.64
C ASP A 36 -22.87 4.71 -12.49
N GLN A 37 -21.80 4.20 -13.11
CA GLN A 37 -21.78 2.96 -13.89
C GLN A 37 -21.33 1.75 -13.07
N GLY A 38 -21.07 1.93 -11.76
CA GLY A 38 -20.63 0.86 -10.86
C GLY A 38 -19.15 0.49 -11.01
N ARG A 39 -18.35 1.28 -11.71
CA ARG A 39 -16.90 1.06 -11.88
C ARG A 39 -16.12 1.72 -10.74
N PRO A 40 -14.98 1.18 -10.30
CA PRO A 40 -14.15 1.81 -9.28
C PRO A 40 -13.82 3.27 -9.62
N TRP A 41 -13.96 4.16 -8.64
CA TRP A 41 -13.76 5.60 -8.82
C TRP A 41 -12.88 6.18 -7.71
N ILE A 42 -11.99 7.10 -8.10
CA ILE A 42 -11.08 7.80 -7.18
C ILE A 42 -11.49 9.27 -7.17
N PRO A 43 -12.20 9.79 -6.16
CA PRO A 43 -12.63 11.17 -6.17
C PRO A 43 -11.40 12.08 -6.10
N ALA A 44 -11.47 13.25 -6.75
CA ALA A 44 -10.40 14.25 -6.73
C ALA A 44 -9.92 14.60 -5.31
N THR A 45 -10.83 14.59 -4.34
CA THR A 45 -10.53 14.81 -2.91
C THR A 45 -9.59 13.77 -2.31
N SER A 46 -9.56 12.53 -2.82
CA SER A 46 -8.60 11.51 -2.40
C SER A 46 -7.17 11.83 -2.81
N LEU A 47 -6.99 12.60 -3.88
CA LEU A 47 -5.70 13.07 -4.37
C LEU A 47 -5.32 14.43 -3.77
N ALA A 48 -6.31 15.28 -3.51
CA ALA A 48 -6.12 16.63 -2.96
C ALA A 48 -5.27 16.64 -1.69
N GLY A 49 -5.53 15.71 -0.75
CA GLY A 49 -4.75 15.62 0.49
C GLY A 49 -3.28 15.28 0.26
N SER A 50 -3.00 14.37 -0.69
CA SER A 50 -1.62 14.01 -1.04
C SER A 50 -0.89 15.12 -1.79
N LEU A 51 -1.61 15.85 -2.67
CA LEU A 51 -1.07 17.00 -3.37
C LEU A 51 -0.76 18.15 -2.41
N ARG A 52 -1.70 18.47 -1.51
CA ARG A 52 -1.51 19.53 -0.52
C ARG A 52 -0.32 19.26 0.40
N ALA A 53 -0.13 18.00 0.82
CA ALA A 53 1.03 17.62 1.62
C ALA A 53 2.36 17.88 0.90
N HIS A 54 2.44 17.53 -0.39
CA HIS A 54 3.61 17.80 -1.24
C HIS A 54 3.90 19.29 -1.41
N LEU A 55 2.85 20.09 -1.63
CA LEU A 55 2.97 21.55 -1.72
C LEU A 55 3.39 22.19 -0.39
N ALA A 56 2.94 21.61 0.75
CA ALA A 56 3.25 22.12 2.08
C ALA A 56 4.72 21.92 2.45
N GLU A 57 5.37 20.86 1.93
CA GLU A 57 6.83 20.66 2.08
C GLU A 57 7.65 21.82 1.47
N HIS A 58 7.03 22.59 0.56
CA HIS A 58 7.64 23.72 -0.13
C HIS A 58 7.01 25.07 0.27
N GLY A 59 6.08 25.07 1.23
CA GLY A 59 5.45 26.28 1.77
C GLY A 59 4.46 26.98 0.83
N ILE A 60 3.95 26.33 -0.22
CA ILE A 60 3.03 26.95 -1.19
C ILE A 60 1.62 26.32 -1.21
N ASP A 61 1.28 25.46 -0.25
CA ASP A 61 -0.02 24.78 -0.25
C ASP A 61 -1.20 25.73 -0.09
N GLU A 62 -1.05 26.79 0.70
CA GLU A 62 -2.12 27.78 0.87
C GLU A 62 -2.27 28.74 -0.32
N ASP A 63 -1.18 29.01 -1.08
CA ASP A 63 -1.24 29.84 -2.29
C ASP A 63 -2.02 29.14 -3.43
N LEU A 64 -1.74 27.85 -3.63
CA LEU A 64 -2.40 27.07 -4.69
C LEU A 64 -3.72 26.47 -4.23
N MET A 65 -3.82 25.93 -3.01
CA MET A 65 -4.98 25.16 -2.55
C MET A 65 -5.85 25.88 -1.50
N GLY A 66 -5.66 27.19 -1.32
CA GLY A 66 -6.43 28.05 -0.42
C GLY A 66 -6.08 27.86 1.06
N SER A 67 -6.54 28.78 1.92
CA SER A 67 -6.19 28.79 3.36
C SER A 67 -6.69 27.55 4.10
N ARG A 68 -5.95 27.14 5.14
CA ARG A 68 -6.48 26.18 6.13
C ARG A 68 -7.52 26.85 7.01
N SER A 69 -8.44 26.07 7.56
CA SER A 69 -9.61 26.51 8.34
C SER A 69 -9.31 27.33 9.61
N ALA A 70 -8.03 27.52 9.96
CA ALA A 70 -7.56 28.26 11.14
C ALA A 70 -6.85 29.59 10.79
N ALA A 71 -6.81 30.00 9.52
CA ALA A 71 -6.16 31.25 9.12
C ALA A 71 -7.05 32.47 9.45
N PRO A 72 -6.46 33.61 9.86
CA PRO A 72 -7.20 34.85 10.15
C PRO A 72 -7.92 35.42 8.92
N GLU A 73 -7.32 35.24 7.73
CA GLU A 73 -7.93 35.54 6.44
C GLU A 73 -7.99 34.28 5.58
N LEU A 74 -9.15 34.04 4.97
CA LEU A 74 -9.39 32.86 4.13
C LEU A 74 -9.19 33.22 2.66
N LEU A 75 -8.17 32.62 2.05
CA LEU A 75 -7.89 32.68 0.62
C LEU A 75 -8.59 31.53 -0.08
N ALA A 76 -9.29 31.84 -1.17
CA ALA A 76 -9.88 30.83 -2.04
C ALA A 76 -8.78 30.05 -2.79
N SER A 77 -9.07 28.79 -3.11
CA SER A 77 -8.16 27.94 -3.88
C SER A 77 -8.02 28.47 -5.30
N LYS A 78 -6.78 28.72 -5.76
CA LYS A 78 -6.51 29.03 -7.17
C LYS A 78 -6.47 27.77 -8.02
N LEU A 79 -6.06 26.63 -7.43
CA LEU A 79 -6.00 25.32 -8.07
C LEU A 79 -7.23 24.49 -7.71
N TRP A 80 -7.98 24.07 -8.72
CA TRP A 80 -9.23 23.33 -8.61
C TRP A 80 -9.00 21.94 -9.18
N LEU A 81 -9.24 20.90 -8.40
CA LEU A 81 -9.24 19.53 -8.90
C LEU A 81 -10.66 19.20 -9.37
N LEU A 82 -10.86 19.23 -10.69
CA LEU A 82 -12.17 19.13 -11.31
C LEU A 82 -12.76 17.72 -11.23
N GLY A 83 -11.90 16.71 -11.27
CA GLY A 83 -12.33 15.31 -11.27
C GLY A 83 -11.24 14.38 -11.77
N THR A 84 -11.57 13.09 -11.76
CA THR A 84 -10.70 12.03 -12.24
C THR A 84 -11.45 11.11 -13.19
N GLN A 85 -10.70 10.41 -14.04
CA GLN A 85 -11.20 9.30 -14.84
C GLN A 85 -10.23 8.13 -14.79
N ILE A 86 -10.77 6.93 -14.87
CA ILE A 86 -10.01 5.69 -15.12
C ILE A 86 -10.43 5.25 -16.52
N PRO A 87 -9.63 5.53 -17.57
CA PRO A 87 -10.05 5.28 -18.95
C PRO A 87 -10.26 3.79 -19.25
N GLU A 88 -9.47 2.94 -18.59
CA GLU A 88 -9.47 1.49 -18.78
C GLU A 88 -10.32 0.79 -17.72
N PRO A 89 -11.13 -0.22 -18.08
CA PRO A 89 -11.85 -1.01 -17.10
C PRO A 89 -10.88 -1.81 -16.24
N VAL A 90 -11.15 -1.88 -14.93
CA VAL A 90 -10.31 -2.61 -13.97
C VAL A 90 -11.11 -3.69 -13.26
N THR A 91 -10.45 -4.79 -12.91
CA THR A 91 -11.08 -5.89 -12.17
C THR A 91 -10.98 -5.68 -10.65
N THR A 92 -11.98 -6.20 -9.92
CA THR A 92 -12.03 -6.11 -8.45
C THR A 92 -12.08 -7.50 -7.84
N GLU A 93 -11.53 -7.63 -6.64
CA GLU A 93 -11.62 -8.84 -5.83
C GLU A 93 -11.94 -8.50 -4.38
N VAL A 94 -12.47 -9.47 -3.63
CA VAL A 94 -12.65 -9.36 -2.18
C VAL A 94 -11.51 -10.10 -1.50
N VAL A 95 -10.78 -9.39 -0.64
CA VAL A 95 -9.70 -9.98 0.16
C VAL A 95 -10.08 -10.02 1.64
N ALA A 96 -9.70 -11.10 2.30
CA ALA A 96 -9.80 -11.21 3.75
C ALA A 96 -8.50 -10.76 4.44
N ALA A 97 -8.63 -10.18 5.63
CA ALA A 97 -7.52 -9.91 6.54
C ALA A 97 -7.94 -10.16 7.99
N THR A 98 -7.03 -10.72 8.78
CA THR A 98 -7.25 -11.03 10.20
C THR A 98 -6.04 -10.58 10.99
N ALA A 99 -6.26 -9.93 12.13
CA ALA A 99 -5.16 -9.55 13.02
C ALA A 99 -4.67 -10.77 13.80
N ILE A 100 -3.36 -10.87 13.99
CA ILE A 100 -2.74 -11.90 14.83
C ILE A 100 -2.34 -11.30 16.17
N ASP A 101 -2.71 -11.99 17.24
CA ASP A 101 -2.32 -11.67 18.59
C ASP A 101 -0.84 -12.06 18.81
N PRO A 102 0.02 -11.10 19.16
CA PRO A 102 1.46 -11.33 19.28
C PRO A 102 1.83 -12.24 20.46
N GLN A 103 1.00 -12.33 21.50
CA GLN A 103 1.24 -13.19 22.66
C GLN A 103 0.76 -14.61 22.38
N ARG A 104 -0.48 -14.76 21.91
CA ARG A 104 -1.09 -16.08 21.64
C ARG A 104 -0.60 -16.71 20.33
N LYS A 105 -0.01 -15.93 19.44
CA LYS A 105 0.35 -16.34 18.06
C LYS A 105 -0.85 -16.93 17.31
N ALA A 106 -2.04 -16.39 17.55
CA ALA A 106 -3.31 -16.86 17.02
C ALA A 106 -4.16 -15.66 16.57
N ALA A 107 -5.23 -15.90 15.81
CA ALA A 107 -6.14 -14.84 15.40
C ALA A 107 -6.71 -14.08 16.61
N THR A 108 -6.76 -12.75 16.48
CA THR A 108 -7.47 -11.88 17.41
C THR A 108 -8.97 -12.05 17.20
N PRO A 109 -9.77 -12.29 18.26
CA PRO A 109 -11.21 -12.43 18.13
C PRO A 109 -11.85 -11.24 17.40
N LYS A 110 -12.81 -11.51 16.52
CA LYS A 110 -13.58 -10.49 15.76
C LYS A 110 -12.72 -9.54 14.91
N SER A 111 -11.53 -9.97 14.50
CA SER A 111 -10.62 -9.16 13.68
C SER A 111 -10.64 -9.51 12.19
N LEU A 112 -11.40 -10.53 11.77
CA LEU A 112 -11.61 -10.85 10.37
C LEU A 112 -12.34 -9.69 9.69
N ARG A 113 -11.79 -9.23 8.58
CA ARG A 113 -12.34 -8.17 7.73
C ARG A 113 -12.25 -8.58 6.27
N HIS A 114 -13.31 -8.31 5.52
CA HIS A 114 -13.35 -8.42 4.08
C HIS A 114 -13.31 -7.02 3.46
N ALA A 115 -12.41 -6.81 2.51
CA ALA A 115 -12.29 -5.56 1.79
C ALA A 115 -12.28 -5.81 0.29
N ARG A 116 -13.06 -5.03 -0.47
CA ARG A 116 -12.95 -5.02 -1.92
C ARG A 116 -11.80 -4.14 -2.35
N ILE A 117 -10.98 -4.64 -3.25
CA ILE A 117 -9.81 -3.95 -3.79
C ILE A 117 -9.77 -4.12 -5.32
N VAL A 118 -9.02 -3.25 -5.99
CA VAL A 118 -8.74 -3.38 -7.42
C VAL A 118 -7.52 -4.28 -7.60
N ASP A 119 -7.65 -5.40 -8.31
CA ASP A 119 -6.58 -6.43 -8.42
C ASP A 119 -5.55 -6.12 -9.52
N GLU A 120 -5.72 -5.02 -10.23
CA GLU A 120 -4.91 -4.63 -11.38
C GLU A 120 -4.37 -3.19 -11.24
N PRO A 121 -3.23 -2.87 -11.86
CA PRO A 121 -2.77 -1.50 -12.01
C PRO A 121 -3.79 -0.69 -12.79
N ALA A 122 -3.85 0.60 -12.49
CA ALA A 122 -4.77 1.51 -13.14
C ALA A 122 -4.04 2.79 -13.55
N HIS A 123 -4.46 3.35 -14.69
CA HIS A 123 -4.11 4.71 -15.07
C HIS A 123 -5.26 5.64 -14.68
N VAL A 124 -4.95 6.67 -13.90
CA VAL A 124 -5.90 7.66 -13.40
C VAL A 124 -5.54 8.99 -14.01
N GLU A 125 -6.47 9.57 -14.76
CA GLU A 125 -6.34 10.92 -15.27
C GLU A 125 -6.95 11.88 -14.26
N LEU A 126 -6.17 12.83 -13.75
CA LEU A 126 -6.62 13.91 -12.89
C LEU A 126 -6.67 15.20 -13.72
N TYR A 127 -7.84 15.83 -13.70
CA TYR A 127 -8.13 17.07 -14.40
C TYR A 127 -8.13 18.24 -13.41
N MET A 128 -7.32 19.25 -13.68
CA MET A 128 -7.15 20.42 -12.81
C MET A 128 -7.32 21.72 -13.60
N MET A 129 -7.78 22.75 -12.92
CA MET A 129 -7.87 24.11 -13.42
C MET A 129 -7.20 25.05 -12.44
N HIS A 130 -6.40 25.98 -12.92
CA HIS A 130 -5.81 27.05 -12.13
C HIS A 130 -6.30 28.41 -12.63
N GLU A 131 -6.76 29.26 -11.70
CA GLU A 131 -7.14 30.63 -11.99
C GLU A 131 -5.89 31.50 -12.21
N GLY A 132 -5.68 31.95 -13.45
CA GLY A 132 -4.49 32.70 -13.86
C GLY A 132 -3.40 31.83 -14.46
N ASN A 133 -2.25 32.45 -14.69
CA ASN A 133 -1.07 31.79 -15.25
C ASN A 133 -0.33 31.01 -14.14
N VAL A 134 0.03 29.76 -14.42
CA VAL A 134 0.88 28.94 -13.54
C VAL A 134 2.31 29.12 -14.00
N SER A 135 3.18 29.57 -13.10
CA SER A 135 4.61 29.73 -13.40
C SER A 135 5.28 28.37 -13.68
N ASP A 136 6.39 28.41 -14.42
CA ASP A 136 7.20 27.22 -14.67
C ASP A 136 7.66 26.55 -13.36
N ASP A 137 8.01 27.33 -12.34
CA ASP A 137 8.38 26.82 -11.01
C ASP A 137 7.24 26.04 -10.35
N HIS A 138 6.01 26.53 -10.44
CA HIS A 138 4.84 25.82 -9.93
C HIS A 138 4.55 24.55 -10.74
N LEU A 139 4.69 24.58 -12.06
CA LEU A 139 4.56 23.40 -12.91
C LEU A 139 5.61 22.34 -12.57
N GLN A 140 6.86 22.74 -12.37
CA GLN A 140 7.93 21.84 -11.94
C GLN A 140 7.68 21.26 -10.55
N LEU A 141 7.14 22.06 -9.63
CA LEU A 141 6.76 21.55 -8.33
C LEU A 141 5.64 20.51 -8.41
N LEU A 142 4.61 20.77 -9.22
CA LEU A 142 3.54 19.81 -9.49
C LEU A 142 4.08 18.54 -10.17
N ALA A 143 5.07 18.66 -11.05
CA ALA A 143 5.72 17.53 -11.70
C ALA A 143 6.50 16.66 -10.70
N GLY A 144 7.05 17.25 -9.63
CA GLY A 144 7.69 16.53 -8.52
C GLY A 144 6.71 15.78 -7.60
N TRP A 145 5.40 15.91 -7.80
CA TRP A 145 4.39 15.34 -6.92
C TRP A 145 4.40 13.81 -6.92
N ARG A 146 4.34 13.25 -5.71
CA ARG A 146 4.25 11.80 -5.47
C ARG A 146 2.84 11.43 -4.99
N PRO A 147 1.92 11.10 -5.91
CA PRO A 147 0.55 10.80 -5.56
C PRO A 147 0.47 9.54 -4.72
N ALA A 148 -0.58 9.46 -3.91
CA ALA A 148 -0.94 8.25 -3.21
C ALA A 148 -2.45 8.19 -3.06
N ILE A 149 -2.99 6.99 -3.22
CA ILE A 149 -4.43 6.80 -3.43
C ILE A 149 -4.98 5.84 -2.38
N GLY A 150 -5.96 6.32 -1.63
CA GLY A 150 -6.69 5.48 -0.68
C GLY A 150 -5.91 5.10 0.58
N GLY A 151 -6.31 3.98 1.19
CA GLY A 151 -5.79 3.49 2.47
C GLY A 151 -4.55 2.60 2.35
N ASN A 152 -4.09 2.06 3.49
CA ASN A 152 -3.10 0.96 3.55
C ASN A 152 -1.72 1.24 2.93
N ARG A 153 -1.31 2.52 2.86
CA ARG A 153 0.00 2.98 2.33
C ARG A 153 1.23 2.28 2.92
N THR A 154 1.16 1.85 4.17
CA THR A 154 2.28 1.17 4.86
C THR A 154 2.34 -0.34 4.59
N THR A 155 1.35 -0.90 3.90
CA THR A 155 1.20 -2.34 3.65
C THR A 155 0.93 -2.63 2.17
N GLY A 156 1.51 -1.82 1.28
CA GLY A 156 1.49 -2.06 -0.17
C GLY A 156 0.31 -1.45 -0.91
N GLY A 157 -0.73 -0.98 -0.20
CA GLY A 157 -1.91 -0.39 -0.83
C GLY A 157 -1.66 1.05 -1.31
N GLY A 158 -2.24 1.40 -2.45
CA GLY A 158 -2.38 2.80 -2.85
C GLY A 158 -1.11 3.48 -3.33
N GLN A 159 -0.10 2.70 -3.72
CA GLN A 159 1.11 3.24 -4.32
C GLN A 159 0.80 3.79 -5.69
N ALA A 160 1.19 5.03 -5.93
CA ALA A 160 0.97 5.69 -7.19
C ALA A 160 2.21 6.50 -7.61
N ARG A 161 2.33 6.74 -8.91
CA ARG A 161 3.40 7.54 -9.51
C ARG A 161 2.79 8.46 -10.55
N LEU A 162 3.21 9.72 -10.54
CA LEU A 162 2.91 10.65 -11.61
C LEU A 162 3.73 10.20 -12.83
N GLN A 163 3.06 9.89 -13.94
CA GLN A 163 3.69 9.48 -15.19
C GLN A 163 3.82 10.64 -16.18
N GLN A 164 2.80 11.48 -16.23
CA GLN A 164 2.76 12.63 -17.12
C GLN A 164 2.08 13.79 -16.42
N LEU A 165 2.57 15.00 -16.69
CA LEU A 165 1.91 16.24 -16.36
C LEU A 165 1.94 17.10 -17.62
N ALA A 166 0.80 17.64 -18.01
CA ALA A 166 0.71 18.50 -19.18
C ALA A 166 -0.28 19.64 -18.91
N TYR A 167 -0.08 20.79 -19.55
CA TYR A 167 -0.88 21.98 -19.30
C TYR A 167 -1.23 22.75 -20.57
N ARG A 168 -2.25 23.60 -20.51
CA ARG A 168 -2.58 24.58 -21.56
C ARG A 168 -3.12 25.85 -20.91
N HIS A 169 -2.64 27.00 -21.36
CA HIS A 169 -3.21 28.29 -20.99
C HIS A 169 -4.30 28.67 -21.99
N TYR A 170 -5.43 29.15 -21.47
CA TYR A 170 -6.47 29.82 -22.20
C TYR A 170 -6.41 31.31 -21.86
N ASP A 171 -6.15 32.17 -22.85
CA ASP A 171 -6.39 33.60 -22.69
C ASP A 171 -7.78 33.95 -23.25
N LEU A 172 -8.75 34.11 -22.37
CA LEU A 172 -10.14 34.42 -22.76
C LEU A 172 -10.32 35.79 -23.42
N ASN A 173 -9.25 36.58 -23.56
CA ASN A 173 -9.25 37.79 -24.37
C ASN A 173 -8.93 37.52 -25.85
N ARG A 174 -8.50 36.30 -26.20
CA ARG A 174 -8.25 35.86 -27.58
C ARG A 174 -9.47 35.11 -28.12
N ASP A 175 -9.94 35.49 -29.30
CA ASP A 175 -11.16 34.93 -29.90
C ASP A 175 -11.13 33.40 -30.04
N ASP A 176 -9.99 32.83 -30.43
CA ASP A 176 -9.86 31.37 -30.61
C ASP A 176 -9.91 30.62 -29.27
N ASP A 177 -9.20 31.11 -28.24
CA ASP A 177 -9.21 30.51 -26.91
C ASP A 177 -10.59 30.65 -26.25
N LEU A 178 -11.26 31.79 -26.44
CA LEU A 178 -12.63 31.99 -25.97
C LEU A 178 -13.61 31.04 -26.69
N ARG A 179 -13.48 30.87 -28.01
CA ARG A 179 -14.30 29.93 -28.77
C ARG A 179 -14.10 28.50 -28.28
N ASP A 180 -12.85 28.04 -28.15
CA ASP A 180 -12.54 26.71 -27.61
C ASP A 180 -13.12 26.55 -26.20
N TRP A 181 -12.98 27.58 -25.34
CA TRP A 181 -13.53 27.57 -23.99
C TRP A 181 -15.06 27.52 -23.94
N LEU A 182 -15.78 28.08 -24.91
CA LEU A 182 -17.24 28.02 -24.92
C LEU A 182 -17.80 26.76 -25.59
N THR A 183 -17.04 26.15 -26.50
CA THR A 183 -17.51 25.04 -27.34
C THR A 183 -17.08 23.66 -26.83
N LEU A 184 -15.87 23.52 -26.29
CA LEU A 184 -15.37 22.24 -25.79
C LEU A 184 -15.95 21.94 -24.40
N GLY A 185 -16.18 20.66 -24.08
CA GLY A 185 -16.74 20.23 -22.80
C GLY A 185 -15.88 19.13 -22.16
N GLY A 186 -15.87 19.06 -20.83
CA GLY A 186 -15.24 17.96 -20.11
C GLY A 186 -13.78 17.69 -20.54
N PRO A 187 -13.39 16.43 -20.81
CA PRO A 187 -12.04 16.07 -21.23
C PRO A 187 -11.55 16.74 -22.53
N ASP A 188 -12.46 17.12 -23.44
CA ASP A 188 -12.06 17.71 -24.73
C ASP A 188 -11.38 19.09 -24.57
N ARG A 189 -11.60 19.76 -23.43
CA ARG A 189 -10.88 20.98 -23.04
C ARG A 189 -9.39 20.74 -22.77
N PHE A 190 -8.99 19.50 -22.51
CA PHE A 190 -7.62 19.12 -22.17
C PHE A 190 -6.88 18.58 -23.40
N THR A 191 -7.05 19.25 -24.53
CA THR A 191 -6.40 18.95 -25.82
C THR A 191 -5.39 20.04 -26.18
N GLY A 192 -4.35 19.69 -26.95
CA GLY A 192 -3.28 20.62 -27.30
C GLY A 192 -2.42 21.03 -26.10
N LEU A 193 -2.21 20.11 -25.17
CA LEU A 193 -1.42 20.35 -23.96
C LEU A 193 0.09 20.37 -24.28
N THR A 194 0.83 21.16 -23.50
CA THR A 194 2.29 21.17 -23.44
C THR A 194 2.74 20.27 -22.29
N ASP A 195 3.64 19.32 -22.58
CA ASP A 195 4.17 18.41 -21.57
C ASP A 195 5.15 19.13 -20.62
N VAL A 196 5.04 18.80 -19.34
CA VAL A 196 6.01 19.16 -18.30
C VAL A 196 6.87 17.94 -18.04
N VAL A 197 8.18 18.16 -17.96
CA VAL A 197 9.13 17.08 -17.64
C VAL A 197 8.85 16.59 -16.22
N VAL A 198 8.40 15.34 -16.10
CA VAL A 198 8.24 14.68 -14.81
C VAL A 198 9.59 14.10 -14.38
N PRO A 199 10.15 14.53 -13.23
CA PRO A 199 11.42 14.00 -12.75
C PRO A 199 11.29 12.51 -12.39
N GLU A 200 12.38 11.77 -12.57
CA GLU A 200 12.42 10.37 -12.20
C GLU A 200 12.22 10.21 -10.68
N ALA A 201 11.38 9.25 -10.30
CA ALA A 201 11.05 9.02 -8.90
C ALA A 201 12.30 8.52 -8.15
N GLN A 202 12.75 9.28 -7.13
CA GLN A 202 13.83 8.80 -6.27
C GLN A 202 13.44 7.48 -5.59
N ASP A 203 14.34 6.51 -5.66
CA ASP A 203 14.16 5.22 -5.04
C ASP A 203 14.41 5.31 -3.53
N HIS A 204 13.32 5.33 -2.75
CA HIS A 204 13.36 5.31 -1.28
C HIS A 204 13.44 3.89 -0.71
N THR A 205 13.91 2.93 -1.50
CA THR A 205 14.10 1.54 -1.05
C THR A 205 15.19 1.49 0.02
N ILE A 206 14.81 1.01 1.20
CA ILE A 206 15.76 0.83 2.30
C ILE A 206 16.26 -0.60 2.41
N ILE A 207 15.41 -1.56 2.01
CA ILE A 207 15.69 -2.99 2.01
C ILE A 207 15.08 -3.58 0.74
N GLU A 208 15.91 -4.31 -0.01
CA GLU A 208 15.47 -5.20 -1.07
C GLU A 208 16.25 -6.51 -0.95
N VAL A 209 15.54 -7.62 -0.68
CA VAL A 209 16.14 -8.93 -0.47
C VAL A 209 15.33 -10.01 -1.18
N ARG A 210 16.03 -10.94 -1.84
CA ARG A 210 15.42 -12.08 -2.52
C ARG A 210 15.55 -13.34 -1.69
N PHE A 211 14.43 -14.01 -1.48
CA PHE A 211 14.35 -15.24 -0.72
C PHE A 211 13.94 -16.41 -1.61
N ALA A 212 14.45 -17.60 -1.28
CA ALA A 212 13.92 -18.87 -1.73
C ALA A 212 13.09 -19.51 -0.61
N ILE A 213 11.97 -20.12 -0.98
CA ILE A 213 11.14 -20.92 -0.06
C ILE A 213 11.87 -22.23 0.22
N VAL A 214 12.15 -22.51 1.49
CA VAL A 214 12.84 -23.74 1.94
C VAL A 214 11.81 -24.78 2.39
N ASP A 215 11.05 -24.47 3.43
CA ASP A 215 9.90 -25.27 3.85
C ASP A 215 8.59 -24.65 3.40
N GLY A 216 7.59 -25.52 3.25
CA GLY A 216 6.31 -25.18 2.66
C GLY A 216 5.70 -23.89 3.25
N LEU A 217 5.35 -22.93 2.39
CA LEU A 217 4.76 -21.65 2.75
C LEU A 217 3.25 -21.65 2.47
N HIS A 218 2.44 -21.22 3.43
CA HIS A 218 1.01 -20.98 3.23
C HIS A 218 0.61 -19.60 3.74
N ILE A 219 0.09 -18.75 2.85
CA ILE A 219 -0.52 -17.47 3.18
C ILE A 219 -2.02 -17.58 2.91
N GLY A 220 -2.84 -17.78 3.93
CA GLY A 220 -4.28 -17.96 3.75
C GLY A 220 -4.96 -16.75 3.09
N SER A 221 -5.81 -17.01 2.10
CA SER A 221 -6.66 -15.99 1.46
C SER A 221 -7.93 -15.67 2.25
N GLY A 222 -8.27 -16.51 3.24
CA GLY A 222 -9.57 -16.51 3.92
C GLY A 222 -10.65 -17.33 3.20
N PHE A 223 -10.33 -17.84 2.02
CA PHE A 223 -11.23 -18.64 1.19
C PHE A 223 -10.72 -20.08 1.05
N SER A 224 -11.64 -20.99 0.75
CA SER A 224 -11.34 -22.41 0.47
C SER A 224 -11.80 -22.80 -0.92
N ASP A 225 -11.12 -23.77 -1.52
CA ASP A 225 -11.55 -24.41 -2.76
C ASP A 225 -12.95 -25.03 -2.58
N LEU A 226 -13.86 -24.78 -3.52
CA LEU A 226 -15.24 -25.25 -3.42
C LEU A 226 -15.36 -26.77 -3.54
N THR A 227 -14.41 -27.43 -4.21
CA THR A 227 -14.40 -28.86 -4.48
C THR A 227 -13.63 -29.63 -3.41
N THR A 228 -12.40 -29.21 -3.12
CA THR A 228 -11.52 -29.92 -2.18
C THR A 228 -11.62 -29.42 -0.75
N LYS A 229 -12.30 -28.28 -0.53
CA LYS A 229 -12.33 -27.53 0.74
C LYS A 229 -10.95 -27.12 1.24
N ALA A 230 -9.93 -27.16 0.38
CA ALA A 230 -8.57 -26.79 0.75
C ALA A 230 -8.44 -25.28 0.92
N ALA A 231 -7.79 -24.83 2.00
CA ALA A 231 -7.50 -23.42 2.19
C ALA A 231 -6.61 -22.89 1.05
N LEU A 232 -7.06 -21.82 0.40
CA LEU A 232 -6.36 -21.23 -0.74
C LEU A 232 -5.27 -20.28 -0.28
N THR A 233 -4.18 -20.22 -1.05
CA THR A 233 -3.15 -19.20 -0.85
C THR A 233 -3.58 -17.89 -1.47
N ARG A 234 -3.21 -16.78 -0.82
CA ARG A 234 -3.45 -15.43 -1.29
C ARG A 234 -2.74 -15.15 -2.62
N THR A 235 -3.48 -14.53 -3.52
CA THR A 235 -2.99 -14.17 -4.87
C THR A 235 -3.19 -12.69 -5.15
N ARG A 236 -2.48 -12.20 -6.18
CA ARG A 236 -2.64 -10.89 -6.84
C ARG A 236 -2.44 -11.15 -8.32
N LYS A 237 -3.39 -10.77 -9.19
CA LYS A 237 -3.37 -11.16 -10.61
C LYS A 237 -3.19 -12.66 -10.83
N LYS A 238 -3.84 -13.49 -10.01
CA LYS A 238 -3.71 -14.97 -10.02
C LYS A 238 -2.31 -15.52 -9.66
N ALA A 239 -1.33 -14.68 -9.36
CA ALA A 239 -0.02 -15.11 -8.88
C ALA A 239 -0.01 -15.14 -7.34
N PRO A 240 0.56 -16.19 -6.71
CA PRO A 240 0.65 -16.26 -5.25
C PRO A 240 1.57 -15.16 -4.69
N ILE A 241 1.18 -14.57 -3.56
CA ILE A 241 1.91 -13.46 -2.94
C ILE A 241 2.13 -13.65 -1.44
N VAL A 242 3.16 -12.99 -0.91
CA VAL A 242 3.23 -12.59 0.50
C VAL A 242 2.82 -11.13 0.61
N PRO A 243 1.67 -10.80 1.22
CA PRO A 243 1.21 -9.42 1.34
C PRO A 243 2.15 -8.54 2.18
N GLY A 244 2.23 -7.26 1.83
CA GLY A 244 2.94 -6.25 2.61
C GLY A 244 2.45 -6.16 4.06
N SER A 245 1.17 -6.44 4.31
CA SER A 245 0.62 -6.53 5.67
C SER A 245 1.16 -7.72 6.48
N SER A 246 1.37 -8.86 5.84
CA SER A 246 2.00 -10.04 6.45
C SER A 246 3.46 -9.75 6.79
N TRP A 247 4.21 -9.13 5.87
CA TRP A 247 5.57 -8.68 6.13
C TRP A 247 5.64 -7.68 7.27
N LYS A 248 4.81 -6.62 7.22
CA LYS A 248 4.77 -5.60 8.25
C LYS A 248 4.46 -6.19 9.63
N GLY A 249 3.51 -7.12 9.71
CA GLY A 249 3.16 -7.81 10.95
C GLY A 249 4.34 -8.61 11.52
N LEU A 250 5.01 -9.39 10.68
CA LEU A 250 6.18 -10.18 11.05
C LEU A 250 7.34 -9.30 11.51
N PHE A 251 7.70 -8.29 10.71
CA PHE A 251 8.79 -7.37 11.03
C PHE A 251 8.50 -6.57 12.29
N ARG A 252 7.26 -6.10 12.50
CA ARG A 252 6.87 -5.42 13.74
C ARG A 252 7.03 -6.36 14.94
N ALA A 253 6.52 -7.58 14.85
CA ALA A 253 6.60 -8.54 15.96
C ALA A 253 8.05 -8.87 16.32
N ARG A 254 8.90 -9.16 15.32
CA ARG A 254 10.29 -9.52 15.56
C ARG A 254 11.15 -8.33 16.00
N THR A 255 10.96 -7.16 15.39
CA THR A 255 11.63 -5.94 15.85
C THR A 255 11.28 -5.64 17.30
N GLY A 256 10.00 -5.75 17.69
CA GLY A 256 9.58 -5.57 19.09
C GLY A 256 10.27 -6.55 20.05
N TYR A 257 10.47 -7.80 19.63
CA TYR A 257 11.23 -8.79 20.41
C TYR A 257 12.70 -8.39 20.56
N ILE A 258 13.36 -8.00 19.47
CA ILE A 258 14.77 -7.58 19.48
C ILE A 258 14.96 -6.37 20.39
N LEU A 259 14.14 -5.32 20.23
CA LEU A 259 14.17 -4.09 21.03
C LEU A 259 14.09 -4.41 22.54
N ARG A 260 13.15 -5.26 22.95
CA ARG A 260 13.01 -5.65 24.37
C ARG A 260 14.18 -6.48 24.87
N THR A 261 14.77 -7.31 24.01
CA THR A 261 15.92 -8.14 24.36
C THR A 261 17.16 -7.30 24.64
N VAL A 262 17.32 -6.17 23.93
CA VAL A 262 18.41 -5.21 24.15
C VAL A 262 18.06 -4.14 25.20
N GLY A 263 16.97 -4.31 25.95
CA GLY A 263 16.59 -3.42 27.06
C GLY A 263 15.90 -2.12 26.65
N MET A 264 15.42 -2.01 25.40
CA MET A 264 14.77 -0.80 24.89
C MET A 264 13.24 -0.92 24.91
N GLU A 265 12.57 0.23 24.94
CA GLU A 265 11.11 0.30 24.95
C GLU A 265 10.49 -0.15 23.62
N ALA A 266 9.55 -1.08 23.70
CA ALA A 266 8.74 -1.49 22.55
C ALA A 266 7.37 -2.00 22.98
N CYS A 267 6.32 -1.31 22.53
CA CYS A 267 4.93 -1.67 22.83
C CYS A 267 4.58 -3.09 22.38
N THR A 268 3.71 -3.74 23.16
CA THR A 268 3.17 -5.07 22.85
C THR A 268 1.79 -5.01 22.20
N ASP A 269 1.06 -3.90 22.37
CA ASP A 269 -0.25 -3.68 21.77
C ASP A 269 -0.19 -2.91 20.43
N GLN A 270 -1.33 -2.89 19.73
CA GLN A 270 -1.49 -2.15 18.47
C GLN A 270 -1.90 -0.69 18.68
N GLN A 271 -2.41 -0.33 19.86
CA GLN A 271 -2.78 1.05 20.18
C GLN A 271 -1.53 1.94 20.14
N GLY A 272 -0.44 1.44 20.73
CA GLY A 272 0.91 1.98 20.72
C GLY A 272 1.05 3.29 21.52
N CYS A 273 2.28 3.59 21.94
CA CYS A 273 2.60 4.83 22.65
C CYS A 273 2.97 6.01 21.74
N ARG A 274 3.03 5.79 20.41
CA ARG A 274 3.44 6.77 19.37
C ARG A 274 4.90 7.24 19.39
N GLN A 275 5.62 7.00 20.48
CA GLN A 275 6.96 7.54 20.71
C GLN A 275 8.07 6.49 20.62
N CYS A 276 7.83 5.25 21.05
CA CYS A 276 8.86 4.20 21.03
C CYS A 276 9.30 3.87 19.59
N PRO A 277 10.54 3.39 19.39
CA PRO A 277 11.07 3.04 18.07
C PRO A 277 10.15 2.15 17.24
N LEU A 278 9.49 1.19 17.90
CA LEU A 278 8.54 0.28 17.24
C LEU A 278 7.33 1.02 16.66
N CYS A 279 6.75 1.95 17.40
CA CYS A 279 5.59 2.72 16.94
C CYS A 279 6.00 3.76 15.90
N THR A 280 7.19 4.33 16.00
CA THR A 280 7.73 5.25 15.00
C THR A 280 7.98 4.56 13.66
N LEU A 281 8.58 3.37 13.66
CA LEU A 281 8.87 2.63 12.42
C LEU A 281 7.61 2.04 11.77
N PHE A 282 6.77 1.36 12.55
CA PHE A 282 5.64 0.58 12.02
C PHE A 282 4.29 1.28 12.15
N GLY A 283 4.22 2.39 12.89
CA GLY A 283 2.99 3.13 13.19
C GLY A 283 2.23 2.58 14.40
N SER A 284 1.13 3.25 14.73
CA SER A 284 0.15 2.85 15.73
C SER A 284 -1.26 3.20 15.23
N ALA A 285 -2.29 2.93 16.04
CA ALA A 285 -3.66 3.36 15.72
C ALA A 285 -3.80 4.87 15.46
N ALA A 286 -2.89 5.69 16.01
CA ALA A 286 -2.96 7.15 15.94
C ALA A 286 -1.95 7.79 14.96
N ASN A 287 -0.87 7.10 14.59
CA ASN A 287 0.16 7.65 13.72
C ASN A 287 0.62 6.66 12.64
N ARG A 288 0.94 7.21 11.47
CA ARG A 288 1.55 6.45 10.38
C ARG A 288 3.02 6.14 10.72
N GLY A 289 3.45 4.92 10.43
CA GLY A 289 4.86 4.53 10.56
C GLY A 289 5.74 5.09 9.45
N LYS A 290 7.05 5.11 9.69
CA LYS A 290 8.08 5.48 8.71
C LYS A 290 8.21 4.51 7.54
N LEU A 291 7.76 3.26 7.68
CA LEU A 291 8.01 2.18 6.71
C LEU A 291 6.79 1.78 5.90
N ALA A 292 7.00 1.49 4.62
CA ALA A 292 6.03 0.84 3.74
C ALA A 292 6.55 -0.52 3.24
N PHE A 293 5.75 -1.56 3.46
CA PHE A 293 6.01 -2.93 3.03
C PHE A 293 5.25 -3.24 1.75
N HIS A 294 5.94 -3.77 0.75
CA HIS A 294 5.36 -4.09 -0.55
C HIS A 294 4.89 -5.55 -0.60
N ASP A 295 3.90 -5.84 -1.44
CA ASP A 295 3.50 -7.22 -1.75
C ASP A 295 4.66 -7.91 -2.49
N SER A 296 5.01 -9.11 -2.06
CA SER A 296 6.02 -9.95 -2.73
C SER A 296 5.34 -10.99 -3.58
N VAL A 297 5.45 -10.85 -4.91
CA VAL A 297 5.01 -11.88 -5.85
C VAL A 297 5.97 -13.07 -5.79
N ILE A 298 5.41 -14.28 -5.70
CA ILE A 298 6.18 -15.51 -5.71
C ILE A 298 6.32 -16.00 -7.15
N THR A 299 7.55 -16.10 -7.63
CA THR A 299 7.91 -16.63 -8.95
C THR A 299 8.22 -18.11 -8.87
N ASP A 300 7.97 -18.82 -9.97
CA ASP A 300 8.18 -20.27 -10.12
C ASP A 300 7.56 -21.12 -8.98
N PRO A 301 6.28 -20.91 -8.62
CA PRO A 301 5.67 -21.60 -7.48
C PRO A 301 5.40 -23.09 -7.76
N ASP A 302 5.84 -23.99 -6.87
CA ASP A 302 5.34 -25.37 -6.78
C ASP A 302 4.26 -25.43 -5.70
N ILE A 303 2.99 -25.37 -6.10
CA ILE A 303 1.84 -25.40 -5.17
C ILE A 303 1.31 -26.83 -5.08
N ARG A 304 1.23 -27.37 -3.86
CA ARG A 304 0.60 -28.68 -3.62
C ARG A 304 -0.40 -28.62 -2.50
N GLN A 305 -1.50 -29.35 -2.67
CA GLN A 305 -2.44 -29.58 -1.58
C GLN A 305 -1.83 -30.52 -0.56
N ARG A 306 -1.81 -30.12 0.71
CA ARG A 306 -1.42 -30.96 1.84
C ARG A 306 -2.61 -31.16 2.77
N THR A 307 -2.86 -32.42 3.10
CA THR A 307 -3.87 -32.82 4.08
C THR A 307 -3.22 -32.95 5.45
N HIS A 308 -3.90 -32.42 6.46
CA HIS A 308 -3.51 -32.52 7.84
C HIS A 308 -4.62 -33.20 8.64
N VAL A 309 -4.22 -33.97 9.63
CA VAL A 309 -5.11 -34.67 10.56
C VAL A 309 -4.80 -34.19 11.97
N ALA A 310 -5.81 -33.75 12.70
CA ALA A 310 -5.68 -33.58 14.14
C ALA A 310 -5.82 -34.93 14.83
N ILE A 311 -4.79 -35.35 15.56
CA ILE A 311 -4.82 -36.57 16.36
C ILE A 311 -5.35 -36.24 17.75
N ASP A 312 -6.31 -37.03 18.24
CA ASP A 312 -6.76 -36.93 19.62
C ASP A 312 -5.69 -37.53 20.56
N ARG A 313 -5.23 -36.73 21.52
CA ARG A 313 -4.17 -37.17 22.45
C ARG A 313 -4.63 -38.22 23.46
N ILE A 314 -5.93 -38.39 23.65
CA ILE A 314 -6.53 -39.36 24.58
C ILE A 314 -6.79 -40.68 23.85
N THR A 315 -7.43 -40.63 22.67
CA THR A 315 -7.81 -41.85 21.95
C THR A 315 -6.74 -42.38 21.00
N GLY A 316 -5.72 -41.57 20.66
CA GLY A 316 -4.69 -41.90 19.67
C GLY A 316 -5.20 -41.99 18.23
N GLY A 317 -6.51 -41.87 18.02
CA GLY A 317 -7.15 -41.86 16.71
C GLY A 317 -7.17 -40.48 16.07
N ALA A 318 -7.48 -40.44 14.78
CA ALA A 318 -7.86 -39.20 14.12
C ALA A 318 -9.11 -38.63 14.80
N ARG A 319 -9.12 -37.34 15.09
CA ARG A 319 -10.36 -36.67 15.52
C ARG A 319 -11.31 -36.59 14.33
N ASP A 320 -12.52 -37.09 14.54
CA ASP A 320 -13.60 -36.95 13.57
C ASP A 320 -13.79 -35.48 13.19
N GLN A 321 -13.98 -35.22 11.90
CA GLN A 321 -14.21 -33.89 11.29
C GLN A 321 -13.04 -32.88 11.34
N LEU A 322 -11.82 -33.29 11.73
CA LEU A 322 -10.64 -32.40 11.73
C LEU A 322 -9.58 -32.73 10.66
N LEU A 323 -10.01 -33.38 9.58
CA LEU A 323 -9.27 -33.42 8.31
C LEU A 323 -9.35 -32.04 7.67
N PHE A 324 -8.22 -31.36 7.54
CA PHE A 324 -8.15 -30.07 6.84
C PHE A 324 -7.08 -30.12 5.76
N ALA A 325 -7.41 -29.61 4.57
CA ALA A 325 -6.47 -29.48 3.47
C ALA A 325 -6.08 -28.02 3.29
N GLN A 326 -4.84 -27.76 2.87
CA GLN A 326 -4.37 -26.44 2.51
C GLN A 326 -3.42 -26.50 1.31
N ASN A 327 -3.46 -25.47 0.47
CA ASN A 327 -2.51 -25.32 -0.63
C ASN A 327 -1.22 -24.69 -0.13
N VAL A 328 -0.13 -25.45 -0.18
CA VAL A 328 1.18 -25.06 0.33
C VAL A 328 2.16 -24.87 -0.82
N LEU A 329 2.85 -23.74 -0.85
CA LEU A 329 3.97 -23.48 -1.76
C LEU A 329 5.20 -24.22 -1.25
N LEU A 330 5.61 -25.28 -1.93
CA LEU A 330 6.78 -26.08 -1.55
C LEU A 330 8.09 -25.49 -2.06
N ARG A 331 8.02 -24.73 -3.17
CA ARG A 331 9.16 -24.05 -3.80
C ARG A 331 8.68 -22.75 -4.42
N GLY A 332 9.63 -21.84 -4.63
CA GLY A 332 9.42 -20.56 -5.29
C GLY A 332 10.44 -19.54 -4.80
N GLN A 333 10.54 -18.43 -5.50
CA GLN A 333 11.35 -17.28 -5.10
C GLN A 333 10.47 -16.07 -4.91
N LEU A 334 10.87 -15.18 -4.01
CA LEU A 334 10.13 -13.95 -3.76
C LEU A 334 11.09 -12.82 -3.44
N LYS A 335 10.65 -11.58 -3.68
CA LYS A 335 11.42 -10.38 -3.37
C LYS A 335 10.71 -9.55 -2.31
N LEU A 336 11.33 -9.40 -1.15
CA LEU A 336 10.92 -8.45 -0.13
C LEU A 336 11.43 -7.06 -0.53
N LYS A 337 10.53 -6.08 -0.54
CA LYS A 337 10.86 -4.66 -0.75
C LYS A 337 10.25 -3.82 0.37
N ILE A 338 11.07 -3.00 1.02
CA ILE A 338 10.65 -2.03 2.04
C ILE A 338 11.14 -0.65 1.62
N THR A 339 10.23 0.32 1.61
CA THR A 339 10.54 1.72 1.28
C THR A 339 10.30 2.64 2.48
N ALA A 340 11.09 3.69 2.58
CA ALA A 340 10.90 4.76 3.56
C ALA A 340 9.81 5.74 3.11
N LEU A 341 8.94 6.12 4.05
CA LEU A 341 7.95 7.19 3.92
C LEU A 341 8.35 8.47 4.66
N ALA A 342 9.43 8.40 5.45
CA ALA A 342 10.05 9.47 6.20
C ALA A 342 11.52 9.07 6.49
N ALA A 343 12.34 9.99 7.00
CA ALA A 343 13.74 9.69 7.32
C ALA A 343 13.87 8.47 8.25
N VAL A 344 14.70 7.51 7.83
CA VAL A 344 15.04 6.29 8.58
C VAL A 344 16.52 6.36 8.94
N GLU A 345 16.82 6.31 10.23
CA GLU A 345 18.17 6.38 10.76
C GLU A 345 18.94 5.06 10.52
N GLU A 346 20.26 5.12 10.59
CA GLU A 346 21.11 3.95 10.28
C GLU A 346 20.89 2.80 11.26
N TRP A 347 20.76 3.08 12.55
CA TRP A 347 20.47 2.06 13.57
C TRP A 347 19.06 1.46 13.40
N GLU A 348 18.08 2.26 12.95
CA GLU A 348 16.74 1.78 12.59
C GLU A 348 16.80 0.81 11.40
N ARG A 349 17.63 1.12 10.39
CA ARG A 349 17.87 0.21 9.27
C ARG A 349 18.58 -1.06 9.72
N ASN A 350 19.55 -0.95 10.63
CA ASN A 350 20.27 -2.08 11.19
C ASN A 350 19.34 -3.05 11.95
N LEU A 351 18.35 -2.54 12.69
CA LEU A 351 17.31 -3.37 13.31
C LEU A 351 16.55 -4.24 12.31
N LEU A 352 16.22 -3.68 11.15
CA LEU A 352 15.51 -4.42 10.11
C LEU A 352 16.38 -5.52 9.50
N TRP A 353 17.70 -5.32 9.40
CA TRP A 353 18.64 -6.36 8.98
C TRP A 353 18.76 -7.50 9.98
N HIS A 354 18.62 -7.25 11.28
CA HIS A 354 18.49 -8.34 12.27
C HIS A 354 17.26 -9.21 12.02
N VAL A 355 16.12 -8.62 11.64
CA VAL A 355 14.93 -9.40 11.28
C VAL A 355 15.18 -10.24 10.03
N ILE A 356 15.89 -9.71 9.04
CA ILE A 356 16.28 -10.46 7.82
C ILE A 356 17.22 -11.60 8.18
N ARG A 357 18.16 -11.37 9.10
CA ARG A 357 19.06 -12.40 9.58
C ARG A 357 18.30 -13.51 10.32
N ASP A 358 17.35 -13.16 11.17
CA ASP A 358 16.50 -14.14 11.86
C ASP A 358 15.63 -14.97 10.91
N LEU A 359 15.22 -14.38 9.77
CA LEU A 359 14.55 -15.11 8.69
C LEU A 359 15.50 -16.12 8.03
N ASP A 360 16.69 -15.67 7.65
CA ASP A 360 17.70 -16.50 6.97
C ASP A 360 18.24 -17.64 7.85
N ASP A 361 18.39 -17.39 9.14
CA ASP A 361 18.75 -18.38 10.16
C ASP A 361 17.55 -19.29 10.54
N GLU A 362 16.41 -19.14 9.85
CA GLU A 362 15.19 -19.94 10.03
C GLU A 362 14.59 -19.87 11.45
N LEU A 363 14.95 -18.84 12.23
CA LEU A 363 14.46 -18.61 13.60
C LEU A 363 13.01 -18.12 13.61
N ILE A 364 12.58 -17.51 12.52
CA ILE A 364 11.20 -17.08 12.28
C ILE A 364 10.73 -17.53 10.90
N GLY A 365 9.44 -17.87 10.81
CA GLY A 365 8.79 -18.24 9.55
C GLY A 365 7.71 -17.24 9.14
N VAL A 366 7.32 -17.30 7.88
CA VAL A 366 6.29 -16.46 7.25
C VAL A 366 5.00 -17.26 7.07
N GLY A 367 3.86 -16.64 7.35
CA GLY A 367 2.55 -17.26 7.10
C GLY A 367 2.07 -18.21 8.18
N ALA A 368 1.21 -19.15 7.80
CA ALA A 368 0.61 -20.14 8.69
C ALA A 368 1.54 -21.33 8.92
N GLY A 369 1.32 -22.05 10.03
CA GLY A 369 2.02 -23.31 10.29
C GLY A 369 3.48 -23.19 10.73
N THR A 370 3.97 -21.99 11.04
CA THR A 370 5.38 -21.75 11.41
C THR A 370 5.84 -22.59 12.61
N GLN A 371 4.98 -22.84 13.60
CA GLN A 371 5.28 -23.73 14.72
C GLN A 371 5.39 -25.23 14.34
N ARG A 372 5.09 -25.58 13.10
CA ARG A 372 5.18 -26.95 12.55
C ARG A 372 6.29 -27.06 11.48
N GLY A 373 7.20 -26.09 11.42
CA GLY A 373 8.30 -26.05 10.44
C GLY A 373 7.88 -25.59 9.05
N GLN A 374 6.87 -24.72 8.93
CA GLN A 374 6.45 -24.12 7.66
C GLN A 374 6.94 -22.67 7.54
N GLY A 375 7.05 -22.19 6.30
CA GLY A 375 7.28 -20.78 6.01
C GLY A 375 8.72 -20.29 6.24
N THR A 376 9.70 -21.19 6.28
CA THR A 376 11.13 -20.85 6.35
C THR A 376 11.60 -20.34 5.00
N LEU A 377 12.44 -19.31 5.01
CA LEU A 377 12.94 -18.63 3.84
C LEU A 377 14.45 -18.47 3.97
N ARG A 378 15.19 -18.66 2.88
CA ARG A 378 16.64 -18.36 2.83
C ARG A 378 16.93 -17.29 1.82
N VAL A 379 17.88 -16.43 2.14
CA VAL A 379 18.33 -15.37 1.23
C VAL A 379 19.14 -15.99 0.11
N THR A 380 18.87 -15.55 -1.11
CA THR A 380 19.51 -16.06 -2.34
C THR A 380 20.78 -15.30 -2.73
N SER A 381 21.00 -14.13 -2.13
CA SER A 381 22.18 -13.29 -2.30
C SER A 381 23.04 -13.27 -1.03
N ALA A 382 24.27 -12.75 -1.12
CA ALA A 382 25.07 -12.50 0.08
C ALA A 382 24.32 -11.55 1.03
N LEU A 383 24.28 -11.92 2.31
CA LEU A 383 23.75 -11.08 3.37
C LEU A 383 24.85 -10.24 3.98
N THR A 384 24.58 -8.95 4.13
CA THR A 384 25.39 -8.10 4.99
C THR A 384 25.09 -8.48 6.44
N ALA A 385 26.11 -8.83 7.21
CA ALA A 385 25.95 -9.09 8.64
C ALA A 385 25.53 -7.79 9.35
N PRO A 386 24.43 -7.79 10.12
CA PRO A 386 24.01 -6.60 10.84
C PRO A 386 25.01 -6.29 11.96
N GLN A 387 25.20 -5.00 12.25
CA GLN A 387 25.99 -4.53 13.38
C GLN A 387 25.22 -4.77 14.70
N PRO A 388 25.87 -4.83 15.87
CA PRO A 388 25.17 -4.84 17.14
C PRO A 388 24.16 -3.68 17.23
N VAL A 389 23.01 -3.95 17.82
CA VAL A 389 22.00 -2.90 18.05
C VAL A 389 22.50 -2.03 19.21
N ALA A 390 23.15 -0.91 18.88
CA ALA A 390 23.39 0.18 19.81
C ALA A 390 22.34 1.27 19.50
N ALA A 391 21.42 1.53 20.43
CA ALA A 391 20.60 2.73 20.32
C ALA A 391 21.49 3.96 20.49
N PRO A 392 21.18 5.07 19.79
CA PRO A 392 21.79 6.36 20.07
C PRO A 392 21.47 6.87 21.47
#